data_AF-A0A9W6WDP0-F1
#
_entry.id   AF-A0A9W6WDP0-F1
#
_cell.length_a   1.000
_cell.length_b   1.000
_cell.length_c   1.000
_cell.angle_alpha   90.00
_cell.angle_beta   90.00
_cell.angle_gamma   90.00
#
_symmetry.space_group_name_H-M   'P 1'
#
loop_
_entity.id
_entity.type
_entity.pdbx_description
1 polymer ?
#
loop_
_entity_poly.entity_id
_entity_poly.type
_entity_poly.pdbx_seq_one_letter_code
_entity_poly.pdbx_strand_id
1 'polypeptide(L)'
;MKGQLSDPSYYFWIKFQESIYPSLNNSGGDPTKMTNLGYTDLVEFHSRFYHPSNARTYTYGNIPLKEHLTKINEEFSIFGKRNNNTVVKQPIDLSEIKEVSVSGPVDPMIPLDSQYKTSLTWFTGKPENVYEF
;
A
#
# COMPACT_ATOMS: atom_id res chain seq x y z
N MET A 1 6.59 -0.98 -13.89
CA MET A 1 7.36 -0.36 -12.78
C MET A 1 8.63 0.35 -13.19
N LYS A 2 9.49 -0.17 -14.10
CA LYS A 2 10.72 0.55 -14.51
C LYS A 2 10.46 2.00 -14.98
N GLY A 3 9.49 2.19 -15.88
CA GLY A 3 9.09 3.53 -16.34
C GLY A 3 8.34 4.38 -15.30
N GLN A 4 7.86 3.78 -14.22
CA GLN A 4 7.23 4.54 -13.13
C GLN A 4 8.29 5.06 -12.16
N LEU A 5 9.36 4.31 -11.92
CA LEU A 5 10.50 4.76 -11.12
C LEU A 5 11.41 5.78 -11.82
N SER A 6 11.26 5.98 -13.14
CA SER A 6 11.92 7.08 -13.84
C SER A 6 11.26 8.43 -13.60
N ASP A 7 10.01 8.46 -13.11
CA ASP A 7 9.39 9.71 -12.66
C ASP A 7 9.97 10.08 -11.27
N PRO A 8 10.69 11.21 -11.14
CA PRO A 8 11.31 11.62 -9.88
C PRO A 8 10.27 11.90 -8.79
N SER A 9 9.04 12.29 -9.13
CA SER A 9 7.97 12.53 -8.15
C SER A 9 7.46 11.22 -7.56
N TYR A 10 7.24 10.22 -8.41
CA TYR A 10 6.85 8.89 -7.95
C TYR A 10 7.98 8.21 -7.16
N TYR A 11 9.22 8.33 -7.62
CA TYR A 11 10.39 7.82 -6.90
C TYR A 11 10.50 8.45 -5.50
N PHE A 12 10.35 9.77 -5.41
CA PHE A 12 10.31 10.49 -4.13
C PHE A 12 9.22 9.95 -3.20
N TRP A 13 8.00 9.77 -3.71
CA TRP A 13 6.89 9.22 -2.92
C TRP A 13 7.19 7.83 -2.35
N ILE A 14 7.74 6.92 -3.16
CA ILE A 14 8.11 5.58 -2.71
C ILE A 14 9.21 5.65 -1.63
N LYS A 15 10.25 6.47 -1.83
CA LYS A 15 11.33 6.61 -0.84
C LYS A 15 10.86 7.26 0.45
N PHE A 16 9.95 8.22 0.36
CA PHE A 16 9.27 8.77 1.52
C PHE A 16 8.50 7.69 2.29
N GLN A 17 7.68 6.89 1.60
CA GLN A 17 6.92 5.80 2.24
C GLN A 17 7.83 4.74 2.88
N GLU A 18 8.90 4.31 2.19
CA GLU A 18 9.89 3.37 2.73
C GLU A 18 10.60 3.92 3.97
N SER A 19 10.82 5.24 4.04
CA SER A 19 11.48 5.90 5.16
C SER A 19 10.60 5.97 6.41
N ILE A 20 9.29 6.19 6.23
CA ILE A 20 8.31 6.30 7.33
C ILE A 20 7.75 4.92 7.73
N TYR A 21 7.49 4.04 6.76
CA TYR A 21 6.93 2.70 6.95
C TYR A 21 7.84 1.62 6.34
N PRO A 22 9.03 1.37 6.92
CA PRO A 22 9.95 0.35 6.40
C PRO A 22 9.39 -1.07 6.47
N SER A 23 8.36 -1.29 7.29
CA SER A 23 7.63 -2.56 7.37
C SER A 23 6.67 -2.78 6.20
N LEU A 24 6.30 -1.73 5.45
CA LEU A 24 5.50 -1.80 4.25
C LEU A 24 6.42 -1.94 3.03
N ASN A 25 6.15 -2.95 2.21
CA ASN A 25 6.86 -3.11 0.94
C ASN A 25 6.17 -2.27 -0.14
N ASN A 26 6.93 -1.83 -1.14
CA ASN A 26 6.36 -1.25 -2.36
C ASN A 26 5.47 -2.28 -3.07
N SER A 27 4.15 -2.11 -2.96
CA SER A 27 3.16 -3.04 -3.51
C SER A 27 3.14 -3.07 -5.03
N GLY A 28 3.58 -2.00 -5.69
CA GLY A 28 3.74 -1.97 -7.15
C GLY A 28 4.88 -2.87 -7.63
N GLY A 29 5.84 -3.18 -6.76
CA GLY A 29 6.97 -4.04 -7.03
C GLY A 29 8.23 -3.26 -7.43
N ASP A 30 9.34 -3.64 -6.81
CA ASP A 30 10.67 -3.16 -7.14
C ASP A 30 11.19 -3.88 -8.40
N PRO A 31 11.55 -3.16 -9.49
CA PRO A 31 12.10 -3.78 -10.70
C PRO A 31 13.32 -4.65 -10.49
N THR A 32 14.09 -4.43 -9.42
CA THR A 32 15.28 -5.24 -9.12
C THR A 32 14.94 -6.55 -8.39
N LYS A 33 13.73 -6.66 -7.83
CA LYS A 33 13.30 -7.82 -7.02
C LYS A 33 12.14 -8.59 -7.66
N MET A 34 11.31 -7.96 -8.48
CA MET A 34 10.08 -8.56 -9.01
C MET A 34 10.32 -9.85 -9.79
N THR A 35 11.48 -10.00 -10.44
CA THR A 35 11.83 -11.20 -11.20
C THR A 35 12.18 -12.39 -10.32
N ASN A 36 12.33 -12.19 -9.01
CA ASN A 36 12.59 -13.25 -8.04
C ASN A 36 11.28 -13.89 -7.53
N LEU A 37 10.12 -13.36 -7.91
CA LEU A 37 8.82 -13.86 -7.48
C LEU A 37 8.47 -15.14 -8.23
N GLY A 38 8.35 -16.25 -7.51
CA GLY A 38 7.96 -17.55 -8.05
C GLY A 38 6.45 -17.70 -8.23
N TYR A 39 6.05 -18.68 -9.05
CA TYR A 39 4.64 -19.03 -9.21
C TYR A 39 4.00 -19.51 -7.91
N THR A 40 4.72 -20.31 -7.12
CA THR A 40 4.26 -20.79 -5.81
C THR A 40 3.96 -19.64 -4.86
N ASP A 41 4.81 -18.60 -4.85
CA ASP A 41 4.62 -17.41 -4.02
C ASP A 41 3.32 -16.68 -4.38
N LEU A 42 2.99 -16.60 -5.68
CA LEU A 42 1.75 -16.00 -6.17
C LEU A 42 0.52 -16.79 -5.71
N VAL A 43 0.57 -18.13 -5.85
CA VAL A 43 -0.54 -19.01 -5.44
C VAL A 43 -0.75 -18.96 -3.93
N GLU A 44 0.33 -18.99 -3.14
CA GLU A 44 0.27 -18.88 -1.68
C GLU A 44 -0.26 -17.52 -1.23
N PHE A 45 0.20 -16.44 -1.85
CA PHE A 45 -0.32 -15.11 -1.58
C PHE A 45 -1.83 -15.02 -1.81
N HIS A 46 -2.30 -15.52 -2.96
CA HIS A 46 -3.73 -15.53 -3.28
C HIS A 46 -4.52 -16.39 -2.25
N SER A 47 -4.08 -17.62 -2.00
CA SER A 47 -4.71 -18.53 -1.04
C SER A 47 -4.82 -17.93 0.37
N ARG A 48 -3.80 -17.17 0.78
CA ARG A 48 -3.75 -16.53 2.09
C ARG A 48 -4.65 -15.30 2.20
N PHE A 49 -4.64 -14.42 1.19
CA PHE A 49 -5.24 -13.09 1.32
C PHE A 49 -6.60 -12.92 0.61
N TYR A 50 -6.99 -13.80 -0.32
CA TYR A 50 -8.24 -13.69 -1.09
C TYR A 50 -9.39 -14.55 -0.54
N HIS A 51 -9.22 -15.14 0.64
CA HIS A 51 -10.32 -15.84 1.31
C HIS A 51 -11.45 -14.88 1.68
N PRO A 52 -12.75 -15.25 1.52
CA PRO A 52 -13.88 -14.37 1.87
C PRO A 52 -13.86 -13.79 3.29
N SER A 53 -13.31 -14.52 4.27
CA SER A 53 -13.14 -14.01 5.64
C SER A 53 -12.17 -12.81 5.76
N ASN A 54 -11.37 -12.53 4.73
CA ASN A 54 -10.52 -11.34 4.64
C ASN A 54 -11.13 -10.24 3.75
N ALA A 55 -12.22 -10.52 3.05
CA ALA A 55 -12.81 -9.63 2.08
C ALA A 55 -13.69 -8.57 2.76
N ARG A 56 -13.74 -7.38 2.15
CA ARG A 56 -14.72 -6.34 2.46
C ARG A 56 -15.46 -6.00 1.17
N THR A 57 -16.77 -6.27 1.13
CA THR A 57 -17.60 -6.02 -0.04
C THR A 57 -18.34 -4.70 0.11
N TYR A 58 -18.34 -3.89 -0.94
CA TYR A 58 -19.03 -2.60 -0.98
C TYR A 58 -19.95 -2.56 -2.20
N THR A 59 -21.20 -2.12 -2.02
CA THR A 59 -22.18 -1.91 -3.08
C THR A 59 -22.81 -0.53 -2.94
N TYR A 60 -23.16 0.09 -4.06
CA TYR A 60 -23.75 1.42 -4.11
C TYR A 60 -24.68 1.53 -5.31
N GLY A 61 -25.84 2.18 -5.13
CA GLY A 61 -26.84 2.38 -6.18
C GLY A 61 -28.25 2.09 -5.69
N ASN A 62 -29.15 1.83 -6.63
CA ASN A 62 -30.59 1.64 -6.40
C ASN A 62 -31.07 0.18 -6.56
N ILE A 63 -30.15 -0.77 -6.78
CA ILE A 63 -30.48 -2.20 -6.79
C ILE A 63 -30.82 -2.62 -5.35
N PRO A 64 -31.88 -3.42 -5.12
CA PRO A 64 -32.22 -3.88 -3.78
C PRO A 64 -31.05 -4.62 -3.12
N LEU A 65 -30.66 -4.19 -1.92
CA LEU A 65 -29.55 -4.79 -1.16
C LEU A 65 -29.66 -6.30 -1.00
N LYS A 66 -30.90 -6.81 -0.85
CA LYS A 66 -31.17 -8.25 -0.73
C LYS A 66 -30.60 -9.04 -1.91
N GLU A 67 -30.70 -8.53 -3.13
CA GLU A 67 -30.18 -9.21 -4.32
C GLU A 67 -28.65 -9.32 -4.30
N HIS A 68 -27.96 -8.28 -3.83
CA HIS A 68 -26.52 -8.33 -3.62
C HIS A 68 -26.13 -9.36 -2.57
N LEU A 69 -26.80 -9.34 -1.42
CA LEU A 69 -26.48 -10.25 -0.31
C LEU A 69 -26.73 -11.71 -0.67
N THR A 70 -27.80 -12.02 -1.42
CA THR A 70 -28.08 -13.37 -1.90
C THR A 70 -26.93 -13.90 -2.76
N LYS A 71 -26.49 -13.13 -3.76
CA LYS A 71 -25.38 -13.53 -4.64
C LYS A 71 -24.06 -13.69 -3.89
N ILE A 72 -23.75 -12.74 -2.99
CA ILE A 72 -22.53 -12.83 -2.17
C ILE A 72 -22.56 -14.08 -1.30
N ASN A 73 -23.71 -14.42 -0.70
CA ASN A 73 -23.85 -15.60 0.12
C ASN A 73 -23.68 -16.90 -0.69
N GLU A 74 -24.29 -16.98 -1.88
CA GLU A 74 -24.13 -18.13 -2.78
C GLU A 74 -22.65 -18.41 -3.09
N GLU A 75 -21.87 -17.36 -3.40
CA GLU A 75 -20.44 -17.49 -3.68
C GLU A 75 -19.62 -17.78 -2.41
N PHE A 76 -19.87 -17.07 -1.30
CA PHE A 76 -18.97 -17.12 -0.13
C PHE A 76 -19.25 -18.30 0.80
N SER A 77 -20.47 -18.84 0.81
CA SER A 77 -20.88 -19.87 1.76
C SER A 77 -20.04 -21.14 1.71
N ILE A 78 -19.50 -21.49 0.53
CA ILE A 78 -18.71 -22.71 0.32
C ILE A 78 -17.32 -22.66 0.98
N PHE A 79 -16.81 -21.47 1.31
CA PHE A 79 -15.42 -21.28 1.77
C PHE A 79 -15.26 -21.46 3.29
N GLY A 80 -16.36 -21.43 4.04
CA GLY A 80 -16.34 -21.46 5.51
C GLY A 80 -15.68 -20.22 6.14
N LYS A 81 -15.38 -20.27 7.44
CA LYS A 81 -14.76 -19.18 8.18
C LYS A 81 -13.28 -19.48 8.44
N ARG A 82 -12.41 -18.51 8.15
CA ARG A 82 -10.99 -18.51 8.55
C ARG A 82 -10.73 -17.36 9.54
N ASN A 83 -9.94 -17.65 10.56
CA ASN A 83 -9.41 -16.61 11.45
C ASN A 83 -8.15 -16.03 10.83
N ASN A 84 -8.15 -14.71 10.63
CA ASN A 84 -6.99 -13.99 10.14
C ASN A 84 -6.48 -13.07 11.25
N ASN A 85 -5.22 -13.25 11.65
CA ASN A 85 -4.54 -12.30 12.53
C ASN A 85 -3.90 -11.23 11.66
N THR A 86 -4.61 -10.13 11.44
CA THR A 86 -4.09 -8.98 10.71
C THR A 86 -3.24 -8.12 11.65
N VAL A 87 -1.92 -8.15 11.46
CA VAL A 87 -1.01 -7.27 12.20
C VAL A 87 -1.02 -5.89 11.54
N VAL A 88 -1.47 -4.87 12.27
CA VAL A 88 -1.43 -3.48 11.80
C VAL A 88 0.00 -2.98 11.90
N LYS A 89 0.63 -2.76 10.74
CA LYS A 89 1.99 -2.23 10.63
C LYS A 89 2.00 -0.75 11.03
N GLN A 90 2.92 -0.38 11.91
CA GLN A 90 3.08 0.98 12.43
C GLN A 90 4.24 1.70 11.71
N PRO A 91 4.21 3.05 11.67
CA PRO A 91 5.35 3.83 11.20
C PRO A 91 6.54 3.70 12.17
N ILE A 92 7.69 4.20 11.75
CA ILE A 92 8.81 4.45 12.66
C ILE A 92 8.40 5.42 13.77
N ASP A 93 9.14 5.37 14.87
CA ASP A 93 9.08 6.43 15.87
C ASP A 93 9.71 7.72 15.32
N LEU A 94 9.03 8.84 15.55
CA LEU A 94 9.43 10.19 15.16
C LEU A 94 9.59 11.11 16.39
N SER A 95 9.88 10.52 17.55
CA SER A 95 10.24 11.23 18.79
C SER A 95 11.50 12.10 18.62
N GLU A 96 12.42 11.67 17.75
CA GLU A 96 13.61 12.42 17.34
C GLU A 96 13.53 12.86 15.87
N ILE A 97 14.21 13.96 15.53
CA ILE A 97 14.30 14.45 14.15
C ILE A 97 15.07 13.44 13.32
N LYS A 98 14.45 12.99 12.22
CA LYS A 98 15.07 12.07 11.27
C LYS A 98 15.21 12.72 9.90
N GLU A 99 16.45 12.84 9.44
CA GLU A 99 16.77 13.33 8.10
C GLU A 99 17.13 12.16 7.19
N VAL A 100 16.61 12.20 5.95
CA VAL A 100 16.88 11.18 4.94
C VAL A 100 17.15 11.87 3.60
N SER A 101 18.28 11.53 3.01
CA SER A 101 18.69 11.99 1.67
C SER A 101 18.85 10.78 0.75
N VAL A 102 18.20 10.82 -0.41
CA VAL A 102 18.26 9.74 -1.42
C VAL A 102 18.52 10.36 -2.79
N SER A 103 19.42 9.76 -3.56
CA SER A 103 19.63 10.14 -4.95
C SER A 103 18.45 9.69 -5.82
N GLY A 104 17.84 10.63 -6.54
CA GLY A 104 16.77 10.36 -7.51
C GLY A 104 17.29 10.18 -8.94
N PRO A 105 16.39 9.84 -9.88
CA PRO A 105 16.71 9.89 -11.31
C PRO A 105 16.97 11.34 -11.74
N VAL A 106 17.96 11.53 -12.61
CA VAL A 106 18.32 12.85 -13.15
C VAL A 106 17.68 13.01 -14.53
N ASP A 107 16.99 14.12 -14.73
CA ASP A 107 16.53 14.55 -16.03
C ASP A 107 17.67 15.32 -16.75
N PRO A 108 18.19 14.83 -17.88
CA PRO A 108 19.26 15.52 -18.60
C PRO A 108 18.81 16.84 -19.24
N MET A 109 17.50 17.10 -19.34
CA MET A 109 16.95 18.31 -19.96
C MET A 109 16.78 19.47 -18.99
N ILE A 110 16.95 19.25 -17.67
CA ILE A 110 16.75 20.25 -16.62
C ILE A 110 18.08 20.54 -15.92
N PRO A 111 18.41 21.79 -15.57
CA PRO A 111 19.56 22.09 -14.72
C PRO A 111 19.53 21.30 -13.40
N LEU A 112 20.68 20.73 -13.00
CA LEU A 112 20.76 19.81 -11.84
C LEU A 112 20.36 20.48 -10.52
N ASP A 113 20.64 21.78 -10.39
CA ASP A 113 20.29 22.60 -9.23
C ASP A 113 18.79 22.79 -9.03
N SER A 114 18.00 22.55 -10.08
CA SER A 114 16.54 22.74 -10.09
C SER A 114 15.77 21.42 -9.92
N GLN A 115 16.45 20.31 -9.65
CA GLN A 115 15.84 18.97 -9.58
C GLN A 115 15.67 18.43 -8.14
N TYR A 116 15.97 19.23 -7.12
CA TYR A 116 15.82 18.82 -5.72
C TYR A 116 14.34 18.77 -5.30
N LYS A 117 13.99 17.73 -4.55
CA LYS A 117 12.67 17.58 -3.90
C LYS A 117 12.88 17.36 -2.41
N THR A 118 12.15 18.12 -1.60
CA THR A 118 12.24 18.09 -0.13
C THR A 118 10.83 18.09 0.45
N SER A 119 10.62 17.35 1.53
CA SER A 119 9.39 17.41 2.33
C SER A 119 9.74 17.43 3.81
N LEU A 120 8.92 18.13 4.59
CA LEU A 120 8.92 18.05 6.04
C LEU A 120 7.61 17.39 6.48
N THR A 121 7.68 16.47 7.45
CA THR A 121 6.55 15.62 7.84
C THR A 121 6.51 15.45 9.34
N TRP A 122 5.29 15.43 9.88
CA TRP A 122 5.03 15.25 11.31
C TRP A 122 3.93 14.22 11.49
N PHE A 123 3.94 13.56 12.65
CA PHE A 123 2.90 12.64 13.05
C PHE A 123 1.67 13.41 13.54
N THR A 124 0.51 13.17 12.94
CA THR A 124 -0.75 13.88 13.26
C THR A 124 -1.72 13.06 14.12
N GLY A 125 -1.27 11.91 14.62
CA GLY A 125 -2.10 10.99 15.41
C GLY A 125 -2.68 9.85 14.57
N LYS A 126 -3.55 9.07 15.22
CA LYS A 126 -4.20 7.91 14.62
C LYS A 126 -5.40 8.35 13.76
N PRO A 127 -5.64 7.72 12.59
CA PRO A 127 -6.78 8.06 11.73
C PRO A 127 -8.14 7.79 12.39
N GLU A 128 -8.19 6.92 13.42
CA GLU A 128 -9.39 6.68 14.21
C GLU A 128 -9.71 7.82 15.20
N ASN A 129 -8.77 8.74 15.44
CA ASN A 129 -8.99 9.91 16.29
C ASN A 129 -9.71 11.01 15.49
N VAL A 130 -10.98 10.76 15.18
CA VAL A 130 -11.87 11.74 14.58
C VAL A 130 -12.49 12.62 15.66
N TYR A 131 -12.46 13.93 15.44
CA TYR A 131 -13.16 14.88 16.28
C TYR A 131 -14.65 14.81 15.96
N GLU A 132 -15.43 14.20 16.84
CA GLU A 132 -16.90 14.20 16.76
C GLU A 132 -17.44 15.44 17.49
N PHE A 133 -18.23 16.26 16.77
CA PHE A 133 -18.92 17.44 17.30
C PHE A 133 -20.27 17.06 17.92
#